data_AF-A0A3C1TKK3-F1
#
_entry.id   AF-A0A3C1TKK3-F1
#
_cell.length_a   1.000
_cell.length_b   1.000
_cell.length_c   1.000
_cell.angle_alpha   90.00
_cell.angle_beta   90.00
_cell.angle_gamma   90.00
#
_symmetry.space_group_name_H-M   'P 1'
#
loop_
_entity.id
_entity.type
_entity.pdbx_description
1 polymer ?
#
loop_
_entity_poly.entity_id
_entity_poly.type
_entity_poly.pdbx_seq_one_letter_code
_entity_poly.pdbx_strand_id
1 'polypeptide(L)'
;MKKTLLNLFLLLNLGIICYFWWANSGTMLFDNQSEAFISVARITGLLSVFSVLIQLLLIGRVKWIERSYGFDKLSYAHRLSAFLTIFFVFAHGFFVIFGYAIGGQISFLNQTLNFIKYWELLPAIVSVFIFTFVFVSSLVIVFKKLKYETWYLVHLFSYLAILLAFEHQMEIGGDFYKNTVFQAYWALLYTFTF
;
A
#
# COMPACT_ATOMS: atom_id res chain seq x y z
N MET A 1 27.51 -2.49 10.24
CA MET A 1 26.76 -3.71 10.58
C MET A 1 25.26 -3.47 10.77
N LYS A 2 24.81 -2.65 11.73
CA LYS A 2 23.35 -2.48 12.00
C LYS A 2 22.55 -1.96 10.79
N LYS A 3 22.99 -0.91 10.10
CA LYS A 3 22.35 -0.41 8.86
C LYS A 3 22.25 -1.48 7.76
N THR A 4 23.31 -2.26 7.58
CA THR A 4 23.37 -3.33 6.58
C THR A 4 22.31 -4.39 6.87
N LEU A 5 22.16 -4.80 8.13
CA LEU A 5 21.11 -5.75 8.54
C LEU A 5 19.70 -5.20 8.29
N LEU A 6 19.47 -3.92 8.55
CA LEU A 6 18.17 -3.28 8.30
C LEU A 6 17.84 -3.18 6.81
N ASN A 7 18.81 -2.82 5.98
CA ASN A 7 18.63 -2.84 4.53
C ASN A 7 18.39 -4.26 4.00
N LEU A 8 19.13 -5.26 4.51
CA LEU A 8 18.92 -6.67 4.15
C LEU A 8 17.54 -7.15 4.57
N PHE A 9 17.05 -6.78 5.75
CA PHE A 9 15.69 -7.08 6.18
C PHE A 9 14.65 -6.49 5.24
N LEU A 10 14.81 -5.22 4.84
CA LEU A 10 13.91 -4.57 3.89
C LEU A 10 13.93 -5.29 2.53
N LEU A 11 15.12 -5.57 1.99
CA LEU A 11 15.28 -6.29 0.72
C LEU A 11 14.72 -7.71 0.78
N LEU A 12 14.87 -8.40 1.91
CA LEU A 12 14.30 -9.73 2.13
C LEU A 12 12.76 -9.68 2.09
N ASN A 13 12.13 -8.72 2.76
CA ASN A 13 10.67 -8.58 2.72
C ASN A 13 10.18 -8.25 1.31
N LEU A 14 10.88 -7.37 0.58
CA LEU A 14 10.57 -7.12 -0.84
C LEU A 14 10.71 -8.41 -1.68
N GLY A 15 11.77 -9.19 -1.46
CA GLY A 15 11.98 -10.47 -2.13
C GLY A 15 10.88 -11.48 -1.84
N ILE A 16 10.44 -11.59 -0.58
CA ILE A 16 9.32 -12.45 -0.17
C ILE A 16 8.02 -12.02 -0.86
N ILE A 17 7.71 -10.72 -0.85
CA ILE A 17 6.51 -10.18 -1.50
C ILE A 17 6.53 -10.49 -3.01
N CYS A 18 7.65 -10.22 -3.69
CA CYS A 18 7.81 -10.51 -5.11
C CYS A 18 7.73 -12.02 -5.40
N TYR A 19 8.28 -12.87 -4.53
CA TYR A 19 8.21 -14.32 -4.68
C TYR A 19 6.77 -14.83 -4.60
N PHE A 20 6.02 -14.43 -3.56
CA PHE A 20 4.62 -14.85 -3.41
C PHE A 20 3.74 -14.28 -4.52
N TRP A 21 3.94 -13.03 -4.92
CA TRP A 21 3.25 -12.48 -6.08
C TRP A 21 3.56 -13.28 -7.36
N TRP A 22 4.83 -13.59 -7.61
CA TRP A 22 5.21 -14.37 -8.79
C TRP A 22 4.57 -15.75 -8.78
N ALA A 23 4.58 -16.42 -7.63
CA ALA A 23 4.02 -17.76 -7.47
C ALA A 23 2.49 -17.82 -7.66
N ASN A 24 1.76 -16.77 -7.28
CA ASN A 24 0.29 -16.74 -7.34
C ASN A 24 -0.26 -16.01 -8.59
N SER A 25 0.48 -15.02 -9.08
CA SER A 25 0.01 -14.06 -10.09
C SER A 25 1.01 -13.78 -11.20
N GLY A 26 2.24 -14.29 -11.13
CA GLY A 26 3.28 -14.01 -12.12
C GLY A 26 2.96 -14.55 -13.51
N THR A 27 2.34 -15.73 -13.59
CA THR A 27 1.99 -16.37 -14.87
C THR A 27 0.90 -15.61 -15.63
N MET A 28 0.02 -14.90 -14.91
CA MET A 28 -1.06 -14.07 -15.48
C MET A 28 -0.54 -13.00 -16.45
N LEU A 29 0.74 -12.59 -16.34
CA LEU A 29 1.40 -11.70 -17.29
C LEU A 29 1.44 -12.24 -18.72
N PHE A 30 1.37 -13.55 -18.89
CA PHE A 30 1.52 -14.23 -20.18
C PHE A 30 0.21 -14.83 -20.70
N ASP A 31 -0.88 -14.77 -19.93
CA ASP A 31 -2.16 -15.40 -20.31
C ASP A 31 -2.89 -14.57 -21.37
N ASN A 32 -3.26 -13.33 -21.03
CA ASN A 32 -3.85 -12.36 -21.95
C ASN A 32 -3.72 -10.95 -21.40
N GLN A 33 -4.15 -9.95 -22.17
CA GLN A 33 -4.00 -8.54 -21.80
C GLN A 33 -4.73 -8.18 -20.49
N SER A 34 -5.95 -8.67 -20.26
CA SER A 34 -6.71 -8.44 -19.03
C SER A 34 -5.95 -8.96 -17.81
N GLU A 35 -5.53 -10.22 -17.87
CA GLU A 35 -4.81 -10.90 -16.78
C GLU A 35 -3.44 -10.25 -16.50
N ALA A 36 -2.74 -9.78 -17.54
CA ALA A 36 -1.49 -9.07 -17.37
C ALA A 36 -1.67 -7.76 -16.57
N PHE A 37 -2.72 -7.00 -16.86
CA PHE A 37 -3.05 -5.80 -16.08
C PHE A 37 -3.44 -6.13 -14.64
N ILE A 38 -4.22 -7.19 -14.42
CA ILE A 38 -4.58 -7.64 -13.06
C ILE A 38 -3.33 -8.08 -12.29
N SER A 39 -2.40 -8.79 -12.93
CA SER A 39 -1.13 -9.19 -12.31
C SER A 39 -0.31 -7.99 -11.84
N VAL A 40 -0.18 -6.95 -12.68
CA VAL A 40 0.49 -5.70 -12.32
C VAL A 40 -0.26 -4.96 -11.21
N ALA A 41 -1.59 -4.98 -11.23
CA ALA A 41 -2.41 -4.42 -10.17
C ALA A 41 -2.13 -5.10 -8.82
N ARG A 42 -1.98 -6.42 -8.80
CA ARG A 42 -1.69 -7.18 -7.57
C ARG A 42 -0.35 -6.81 -6.95
N ILE A 43 0.74 -6.78 -7.73
CA ILE A 43 2.05 -6.37 -7.18
C ILE A 43 2.08 -4.91 -6.73
N THR A 44 1.44 -4.00 -7.47
CA THR A 44 1.35 -2.60 -7.04
C THR A 44 0.53 -2.44 -5.77
N GLY A 45 -0.53 -3.24 -5.58
CA GLY A 45 -1.27 -3.32 -4.32
C GLY A 45 -0.40 -3.77 -3.15
N LEU A 46 0.36 -4.86 -3.31
CA LEU A 46 1.29 -5.36 -2.28
C LEU A 46 2.38 -4.34 -1.92
N LEU A 47 2.97 -3.70 -2.94
CA LEU A 47 4.00 -2.67 -2.74
C LEU A 47 3.44 -1.41 -2.07
N SER A 48 2.17 -1.08 -2.32
CA SER A 48 1.49 0.03 -1.65
C SER A 48 1.40 -0.19 -0.14
N VAL A 49 0.91 -1.35 0.28
CA VAL A 49 0.77 -1.70 1.70
C VAL A 49 2.14 -1.81 2.37
N PHE A 50 3.11 -2.46 1.71
CA PHE A 50 4.47 -2.51 2.24
C PHE A 50 5.07 -1.11 2.45
N SER A 51 4.84 -0.18 1.52
CA SER A 51 5.28 1.21 1.66
C SER A 51 4.62 1.93 2.85
N VAL A 52 3.33 1.66 3.11
CA VAL A 52 2.61 2.16 4.29
C VAL A 52 3.20 1.63 5.59
N LEU A 53 3.46 0.33 5.68
CA LEU A 53 4.05 -0.28 6.89
C LEU A 53 5.46 0.26 7.15
N ILE A 54 6.26 0.45 6.09
CA ILE A 54 7.57 1.12 6.20
C ILE A 54 7.41 2.56 6.70
N GLN A 55 6.40 3.32 6.23
CA GLN A 55 6.17 4.68 6.72
C GLN A 55 5.96 4.75 8.23
N LEU A 56 5.23 3.80 8.83
CA LEU A 56 5.04 3.72 10.28
C LEU A 56 6.37 3.50 11.01
N LEU A 57 7.19 2.56 10.54
CA LEU A 57 8.50 2.26 11.13
C LEU A 57 9.48 3.44 11.02
N LEU A 58 9.42 4.20 9.92
CA LEU A 58 10.29 5.36 9.70
C LEU A 58 9.98 6.50 10.68
N ILE A 59 8.71 6.75 11.00
CA ILE A 59 8.32 7.91 11.84
C ILE A 59 8.04 7.53 13.30
N GLY A 60 7.80 6.25 13.61
CA GLY A 60 7.39 5.74 14.93
C GLY A 60 8.45 5.76 16.04
N ARG A 61 9.59 6.46 15.87
CA ARG A 61 10.65 6.61 16.89
C ARG A 61 11.20 5.27 17.41
N VAL A 62 11.22 4.25 16.56
CA VAL A 62 11.72 2.91 16.89
C VAL A 62 13.21 2.99 17.23
N LYS A 63 13.55 2.84 18.52
CA LYS A 63 14.89 3.15 19.08
C LYS A 63 16.05 2.54 18.30
N TRP A 64 15.94 1.30 17.83
CA TRP A 64 17.02 0.61 17.11
C TRP A 64 17.15 1.04 15.64
N ILE A 65 16.06 1.49 15.00
CA ILE A 65 16.09 2.09 13.66
C ILE A 65 16.68 3.50 13.76
N GLU A 66 16.17 4.32 14.70
CA GLU A 66 16.59 5.71 14.87
C GLU A 66 18.07 5.82 15.22
N ARG A 67 18.57 4.98 16.14
CA ARG A 67 20.01 4.90 16.46
C ARG A 67 20.88 4.54 15.25
N SER A 68 20.32 3.85 14.26
CA SER A 68 21.06 3.44 13.07
C SER A 68 21.12 4.57 12.04
N TYR A 69 20.01 5.23 11.72
CA TYR A 69 19.96 6.20 10.61
C TYR A 69 19.92 7.67 11.04
N GLY A 70 19.44 7.97 12.25
CA GLY A 70 19.10 9.31 12.70
C GLY A 70 17.71 9.75 12.24
N PHE A 71 17.00 10.49 13.09
CA PHE A 71 15.60 10.84 12.86
C PHE A 71 15.37 11.74 11.63
N ASP A 72 16.30 12.65 11.33
CA ASP A 72 16.18 13.55 10.18
C ASP A 72 16.16 12.79 8.85
N LYS A 73 17.01 11.77 8.72
CA LYS A 73 17.07 10.90 7.54
C LYS A 73 15.83 10.03 7.42
N LEU A 74 15.33 9.51 8.55
CA LEU A 74 14.10 8.72 8.57
C LEU A 74 12.88 9.57 8.23
N SER A 75 12.82 10.81 8.72
CA SER A 75 11.76 11.77 8.38
C SER A 75 11.80 12.16 6.90
N TYR A 76 12.99 12.31 6.31
CA TYR A 76 13.13 12.49 4.87
C TYR A 76 12.64 11.26 4.09
N ALA A 77 13.06 10.06 4.49
CA ALA A 77 12.64 8.81 3.88
C ALA A 77 11.12 8.61 3.98
N HIS A 78 10.51 8.96 5.12
CA HIS A 78 9.06 8.91 5.33
C HIS A 78 8.32 9.74 4.28
N ARG A 79 8.76 10.99 4.05
CA ARG A 79 8.21 11.85 2.99
C ARG A 79 8.35 11.21 1.61
N LEU A 80 9.51 10.66 1.27
CA LEU A 80 9.71 10.02 -0.04
C LEU A 80 8.82 8.78 -0.20
N SER A 81 8.72 7.95 0.83
CA SER A 81 7.85 6.77 0.82
C SER A 81 6.35 7.11 0.78
N ALA A 82 5.95 8.30 1.22
CA ALA A 82 4.57 8.78 1.06
C ALA A 82 4.21 8.95 -0.42
N PHE A 83 5.11 9.52 -1.24
CA PHE A 83 4.91 9.61 -2.70
C PHE A 83 4.82 8.22 -3.34
N LEU A 84 5.70 7.28 -2.95
CA LEU A 84 5.66 5.90 -3.44
C LEU A 84 4.35 5.20 -3.08
N THR A 85 3.88 5.39 -1.84
CA THR A 85 2.62 4.83 -1.36
C THR A 85 1.47 5.31 -2.23
N ILE A 86 1.33 6.63 -2.40
CA ILE A 86 0.26 7.21 -3.23
C ILE A 86 0.37 6.73 -4.67
N PHE A 87 1.57 6.73 -5.24
CA PHE A 87 1.80 6.20 -6.59
C PHE A 87 1.31 4.76 -6.72
N PHE A 88 1.70 3.85 -5.83
CA PHE A 88 1.31 2.45 -5.89
C PHE A 88 -0.18 2.23 -5.63
N VAL A 89 -0.82 3.00 -4.74
CA VAL A 89 -2.27 2.97 -4.51
C VAL A 89 -3.03 3.33 -5.79
N PHE A 90 -2.67 4.42 -6.44
CA PHE A 90 -3.33 4.83 -7.69
C PHE A 90 -3.00 3.90 -8.85
N ALA A 91 -1.76 3.39 -8.94
CA ALA A 91 -1.38 2.40 -9.95
C ALA A 91 -2.20 1.11 -9.78
N HIS A 92 -2.34 0.62 -8.55
CA HIS A 92 -3.18 -0.54 -8.22
C HIS A 92 -4.62 -0.34 -8.71
N GLY A 93 -5.26 0.76 -8.30
CA GLY A 93 -6.63 1.09 -8.70
C GLY A 93 -6.80 1.23 -10.22
N PHE A 94 -5.86 1.91 -10.88
CA PHE A 94 -5.87 2.08 -12.34
C PHE A 94 -5.76 0.73 -13.06
N PHE A 95 -4.76 -0.08 -12.72
CA PHE A 95 -4.51 -1.35 -13.40
C PHE A 95 -5.60 -2.38 -13.15
N VAL A 96 -6.18 -2.43 -11.93
CA VAL A 96 -7.28 -3.37 -11.66
C VAL A 96 -8.54 -2.97 -12.44
N ILE A 97 -8.92 -1.69 -12.46
CA ILE A 97 -10.07 -1.24 -13.24
C ILE A 97 -9.85 -1.51 -14.73
N PHE A 98 -8.66 -1.21 -15.23
CA PHE A 98 -8.33 -1.39 -16.65
C PHE A 98 -8.32 -2.86 -17.07
N GLY A 99 -7.73 -3.74 -16.26
CA GLY A 99 -7.73 -5.19 -16.49
C GLY A 99 -9.15 -5.75 -16.57
N TYR A 100 -9.98 -5.48 -15.55
CA TYR A 100 -11.37 -5.96 -15.55
C TYR A 100 -12.21 -5.34 -16.66
N ALA A 101 -11.97 -4.08 -17.05
CA ALA A 101 -12.66 -3.45 -18.18
C ALA A 101 -12.36 -4.17 -19.51
N ILE A 102 -11.10 -4.55 -19.74
CA ILE A 102 -10.70 -5.35 -20.92
C ILE A 102 -11.37 -6.71 -20.88
N GLY A 103 -11.26 -7.45 -19.77
CA GLY A 103 -11.84 -8.78 -19.64
C GLY A 103 -13.36 -8.80 -19.80
N GLY A 104 -14.04 -7.77 -19.28
CA GLY A 104 -15.49 -7.58 -19.41
C GLY A 104 -15.95 -6.93 -20.70
N GLN A 105 -15.03 -6.50 -21.57
CA GLN A 105 -15.31 -5.74 -22.80
C GLN A 105 -16.20 -4.50 -22.59
N ILE A 106 -15.98 -3.79 -21.48
CA ILE A 106 -16.69 -2.55 -21.15
C ILE A 106 -15.71 -1.38 -21.02
N SER A 107 -16.24 -0.16 -21.01
CA SER A 107 -15.40 1.03 -20.82
C SER A 107 -14.82 1.09 -19.40
N PHE A 108 -13.68 1.75 -19.25
CA PHE A 108 -13.06 2.03 -17.96
C PHE A 108 -14.04 2.70 -16.97
N LEU A 109 -14.86 3.64 -17.47
CA LEU A 109 -15.86 4.33 -16.66
C LEU A 109 -16.95 3.37 -16.18
N ASN A 110 -17.45 2.49 -17.05
CA ASN A 110 -18.46 1.50 -16.66
C ASN A 110 -17.90 0.52 -15.62
N GLN A 111 -16.65 0.07 -15.79
CA GLN A 111 -16.01 -0.79 -14.80
C GLN A 111 -15.81 -0.08 -13.45
N THR A 112 -15.43 1.19 -13.48
CA THR A 112 -15.33 2.02 -12.26
C THR A 112 -16.68 2.11 -11.54
N LEU A 113 -17.76 2.35 -12.28
CA LEU A 113 -19.12 2.41 -11.73
C LEU A 113 -19.57 1.05 -11.18
N ASN A 114 -19.17 -0.06 -11.80
CA ASN A 114 -19.43 -1.40 -11.29
C ASN A 114 -18.72 -1.63 -9.94
N PHE A 115 -17.45 -1.23 -9.83
CA PHE A 115 -16.70 -1.33 -8.57
C PHE A 115 -17.28 -0.47 -7.46
N ILE A 116 -17.74 0.75 -7.75
CA ILE A 116 -18.40 1.61 -6.74
C ILE A 116 -19.67 0.97 -6.17
N LYS A 117 -20.39 0.16 -6.97
CA LYS A 117 -21.61 -0.53 -6.54
C LYS A 117 -21.34 -1.83 -5.77
N TYR A 118 -20.10 -2.32 -5.79
CA TYR A 118 -19.72 -3.56 -5.14
C TYR A 118 -19.33 -3.28 -3.69
N TRP A 119 -20.11 -3.80 -2.74
CA TRP A 119 -20.05 -3.40 -1.33
C TRP A 119 -18.68 -3.72 -0.70
N GLU A 120 -18.13 -4.86 -1.06
CA GLU A 120 -16.82 -5.38 -0.61
C GLU A 120 -15.65 -4.49 -1.07
N LEU A 121 -15.87 -3.57 -2.02
CA LEU A 121 -14.88 -2.56 -2.44
C LEU A 121 -15.02 -1.22 -1.72
N LEU A 122 -16.11 -0.99 -0.98
CA LEU A 122 -16.33 0.26 -0.27
C LEU A 122 -15.18 0.62 0.69
N PRO A 123 -14.61 -0.31 1.48
CA PRO A 123 -13.48 -0.01 2.35
C PRO A 123 -12.24 0.45 1.58
N ALA A 124 -11.96 -0.17 0.42
CA ALA A 124 -10.86 0.22 -0.46
C ALA A 124 -11.04 1.65 -0.99
N ILE A 125 -12.24 1.96 -1.48
CA ILE A 125 -12.57 3.28 -2.05
C ILE A 125 -12.40 4.36 -0.98
N VAL A 126 -12.97 4.15 0.20
CA VAL A 126 -12.87 5.09 1.33
C VAL A 126 -11.41 5.25 1.77
N SER A 127 -10.64 4.15 1.84
CA SER A 127 -9.22 4.18 2.18
C SER A 127 -8.40 5.04 1.20
N VAL A 128 -8.61 4.90 -0.11
CA VAL A 128 -7.93 5.72 -1.14
C VAL A 128 -8.21 7.20 -0.94
N PHE A 129 -9.47 7.58 -0.69
CA PHE A 129 -9.83 8.97 -0.43
C PHE A 129 -9.18 9.51 0.83
N ILE A 130 -9.16 8.73 1.92
CA ILE A 130 -8.53 9.15 3.17
C ILE A 130 -7.00 9.29 2.99
N PHE A 131 -6.32 8.33 2.37
CA PHE A 131 -4.88 8.45 2.10
C PHE A 131 -4.56 9.68 1.23
N THR A 132 -5.37 9.93 0.20
CA THR A 132 -5.22 11.12 -0.66
C THR A 132 -5.43 12.40 0.15
N PHE A 133 -6.47 12.45 0.99
CA PHE A 133 -6.74 13.58 1.87
C PHE A 133 -5.58 13.84 2.83
N VAL A 134 -5.07 12.81 3.49
CA VAL A 134 -3.92 12.91 4.41
C VAL A 134 -2.70 13.42 3.66
N PHE A 135 -2.38 12.84 2.50
CA PHE A 135 -1.22 13.23 1.70
C PHE A 135 -1.28 14.69 1.25
N VAL A 136 -2.37 15.10 0.60
CA VAL A 136 -2.54 16.47 0.09
C VAL A 136 -2.57 17.48 1.24
N SER A 137 -3.32 17.20 2.30
CA SER A 137 -3.38 18.07 3.48
C SER A 137 -2.01 18.22 4.13
N SER A 138 -1.23 17.14 4.22
CA SER A 138 0.13 17.16 4.77
C SER A 138 1.06 18.05 3.96
N LEU A 139 0.99 17.99 2.63
CA LEU A 139 1.73 18.91 1.76
C LEU A 139 1.30 20.36 2.03
N VAL A 140 0.00 20.63 2.07
CA VAL A 140 -0.54 21.99 2.34
C VAL A 140 -0.06 22.50 3.70
N ILE A 141 -0.14 21.67 4.75
CA ILE A 141 0.31 22.03 6.10
C ILE A 141 1.79 22.39 6.12
N VAL A 142 2.64 21.60 5.45
CA VAL A 142 4.08 21.89 5.35
C VAL A 142 4.34 23.17 4.56
N PHE A 143 3.70 23.35 3.40
CA PHE A 143 3.88 24.54 2.55
C PHE A 143 3.38 25.82 3.21
N LYS A 144 2.23 25.76 3.91
CA LYS A 144 1.62 26.89 4.59
C LYS A 144 2.11 27.07 6.04
N LYS A 145 2.99 26.18 6.52
CA LYS A 145 3.54 26.20 7.89
C LYS A 145 2.44 26.25 8.96
N LEU A 146 1.40 25.41 8.79
CA LEU A 146 0.29 25.35 9.76
C LEU A 146 0.75 24.73 11.09
N LYS A 147 -0.09 24.86 12.11
CA LYS A 147 0.21 24.37 13.46
C LYS A 147 0.39 22.85 13.48
N TYR A 148 1.21 22.37 14.41
CA TYR A 148 1.46 20.94 14.59
C TYR A 148 0.18 20.14 14.90
N GLU A 149 -0.75 20.72 15.64
CA GLU A 149 -2.00 20.08 15.99
C GLU A 149 -2.85 19.78 14.75
N THR A 150 -2.80 20.65 13.73
CA THR A 150 -3.46 20.40 12.44
C THR A 150 -2.83 19.20 11.72
N TRP A 151 -1.50 19.13 11.71
CA TRP A 151 -0.77 17.98 11.17
C TRP A 151 -1.11 16.69 11.91
N TYR A 152 -1.16 16.74 13.23
CA TYR A 152 -1.47 15.60 14.08
C TYR A 152 -2.89 15.08 13.82
N LEU A 153 -3.89 15.96 13.83
CA LEU A 153 -5.29 15.57 13.57
C LEU A 153 -5.48 14.97 12.18
N VAL A 154 -4.84 15.55 11.15
CA VAL A 154 -4.88 14.99 9.79
C VAL A 154 -4.22 13.61 9.75
N HIS A 155 -3.05 13.45 10.38
CA HIS A 155 -2.35 12.15 10.38
C HIS A 155 -3.09 11.07 11.17
N LEU A 156 -3.97 11.39 12.11
CA LEU A 156 -4.79 10.38 12.78
C LEU A 156 -5.69 9.61 11.80
N PHE A 157 -6.13 10.24 10.71
CA PHE A 157 -6.94 9.56 9.68
C PHE A 157 -6.17 8.46 8.95
N SER A 158 -4.83 8.48 8.97
CA SER A 158 -4.00 7.42 8.38
C SER A 158 -4.30 6.06 9.01
N TYR A 159 -4.55 6.01 10.33
CA TYR A 159 -4.87 4.77 11.02
C TYR A 159 -6.19 4.16 10.54
N LEU A 160 -7.20 5.00 10.30
CA LEU A 160 -8.46 4.56 9.72
C LEU A 160 -8.28 4.05 8.28
N ALA A 161 -7.50 4.75 7.46
CA ALA A 161 -7.21 4.31 6.10
C ALA A 161 -6.48 2.96 6.08
N ILE A 162 -5.53 2.74 7.00
CA ILE A 162 -4.80 1.46 7.13
C ILE A 162 -5.75 0.33 7.53
N LEU A 163 -6.64 0.56 8.49
CA LEU A 163 -7.61 -0.44 8.92
C LEU A 163 -8.54 -0.86 7.78
N LEU A 164 -9.06 0.11 7.02
CA LEU A 164 -9.91 -0.15 5.85
C LEU A 164 -9.15 -0.84 4.72
N ALA A 165 -7.88 -0.47 4.50
CA ALA A 165 -7.04 -1.14 3.50
C ALA A 165 -6.72 -2.58 3.88
N PHE A 166 -6.47 -2.85 5.17
CA PHE A 166 -6.21 -4.19 5.70
C PHE A 166 -7.40 -5.11 5.49
N GLU A 167 -8.61 -4.64 5.83
CA GLU A 167 -9.83 -5.43 5.66
C GLU A 167 -10.08 -5.76 4.17
N HIS A 168 -10.02 -4.76 3.29
CA HIS A 168 -10.07 -4.97 1.84
C HIS A 168 -9.04 -5.99 1.33
N GLN A 169 -7.78 -5.87 1.76
CA GLN A 169 -6.68 -6.74 1.36
C GLN A 169 -6.93 -8.20 1.78
N MET A 170 -7.42 -8.41 2.99
CA MET A 170 -7.67 -9.76 3.53
C MET A 170 -8.95 -10.39 2.96
N GLU A 171 -9.95 -9.59 2.60
CA GLU A 171 -11.22 -10.08 2.07
C GLU A 171 -11.12 -10.47 0.59
N ILE A 172 -10.58 -9.59 -0.25
CA ILE A 172 -10.62 -9.75 -1.73
C ILE A 172 -9.25 -9.74 -2.41
N GLY A 173 -8.16 -9.83 -1.64
CA GLY A 173 -6.80 -9.98 -2.16
C GLY A 173 -6.58 -11.33 -2.85
N GLY A 174 -6.47 -11.33 -4.19
CA GLY A 174 -6.29 -12.55 -4.98
C GLY A 174 -5.09 -13.41 -4.58
N ASP A 175 -3.95 -12.78 -4.23
CA ASP A 175 -2.74 -13.50 -3.76
C ASP A 175 -2.90 -14.11 -2.35
N PHE A 176 -3.90 -13.67 -1.60
CA PHE A 176 -4.20 -14.15 -0.25
C PHE A 176 -5.17 -15.32 -0.27
N TYR A 177 -5.91 -15.52 -1.36
CA TYR A 177 -6.94 -16.54 -1.46
C TYR A 177 -6.35 -17.94 -1.28
N LYS A 178 -6.81 -18.65 -0.24
CA LYS A 178 -6.32 -19.99 0.16
C LYS A 178 -4.80 -20.07 0.43
N ASN A 179 -4.10 -18.95 0.57
CA ASN A 179 -2.67 -18.91 0.87
C ASN A 179 -2.44 -18.52 2.35
N THR A 180 -2.63 -19.48 3.25
CA THR A 180 -2.53 -19.26 4.71
C THR A 180 -1.15 -18.78 5.15
N VAL A 181 -0.09 -19.21 4.46
CA VAL A 181 1.28 -18.77 4.74
C VAL A 181 1.45 -17.29 4.42
N PHE A 182 0.96 -16.82 3.27
CA PHE A 182 1.06 -15.42 2.90
C PHE A 182 0.18 -14.53 3.77
N GLN A 183 -1.04 -14.98 4.11
CA GLN A 183 -1.90 -14.30 5.09
C GLN A 183 -1.19 -14.14 6.44
N ALA A 184 -0.58 -15.21 6.97
CA ALA A 184 0.16 -15.17 8.23
C ALA A 184 1.39 -14.25 8.16
N TYR A 185 2.12 -14.27 7.05
CA TYR A 185 3.25 -13.36 6.80
C TYR A 185 2.81 -11.89 6.89
N TRP A 186 1.72 -11.51 6.21
CA TRP A 186 1.22 -10.14 6.29
C TRP A 186 0.69 -9.80 7.67
N ALA A 187 -0.06 -10.70 8.32
CA ALA A 187 -0.52 -10.49 9.70
C ALA A 187 0.66 -10.20 10.65
N LEU A 188 1.76 -10.96 10.54
CA LEU A 188 2.99 -10.72 11.31
C LEU A 188 3.63 -9.36 11.00
N LEU A 189 3.64 -8.93 9.73
CA LEU A 189 4.13 -7.61 9.37
C LEU A 189 3.29 -6.50 10.01
N TYR A 190 1.96 -6.59 9.93
CA TYR A 190 1.06 -5.65 10.58
C TYR A 190 1.31 -5.60 12.08
N THR A 191 1.30 -6.75 12.76
CA THR A 191 1.56 -6.84 14.21
C THR A 191 2.96 -6.33 14.60
N PHE A 192 3.97 -6.50 13.74
CA PHE A 192 5.31 -6.00 14.01
C PHE A 192 5.39 -4.46 13.92
N THR A 193 4.59 -3.85 13.05
CA THR A 193 4.62 -2.40 12.80
C THR A 193 3.76 -1.55 13.73
N PHE A 194 2.75 -2.14 14.36
CA PHE A 194 1.81 -1.49 15.28
C PHE A 194 2.17 -1.78 16.74
#